data_AF-A0AAD5MTD9-F1
#
_entry.id   AF-A0AAD5MTD9-F1
#
_cell.length_a   1.000
_cell.length_b   1.000
_cell.length_c   1.000
_cell.angle_alpha   90.00
_cell.angle_beta   90.00
_cell.angle_gamma   90.00
#
_symmetry.space_group_name_H-M   'P 1'
#
loop_
_entity.id
_entity.type
_entity.pdbx_description
1 polymer ?
#
loop_
_entity_poly.entity_id
_entity_poly.type
_entity_poly.pdbx_seq_one_letter_code
_entity_poly.pdbx_strand_id
1 'polypeptide(L)'
;MEDDNPRRAPMGLTMSSPLFKGSDLQSFLRDPPPRPIIAGTTSLEFDAGSENVDGLIYIAEFLGITNQDEILERYHKDELSGNIPFNHTIDTQQTFTSTYVIGHQMRKAGGKVYLYSYRNPRRPYHTMDLSFIMGIHLFEYDENDKVLSVIYPQFFIDFIKTTQPHKDWTPLQAELDNYMYIDVNVKNHSMPHMENYYEHDVINYWKNLVELDKRLSGQTQKAAAQRAIYTTSMTTSILDLLVAILLLTAIVVAVLMTVATIRQWNQRRQNRYVIYRGEKTPLLF
;
A
#
# COMPACT_ATOMS: atom_id res chain seq x y z
N MET A 1 -0.07 -11.99 -34.78
CA MET A 1 0.43 -11.24 -35.95
C MET A 1 -0.78 -10.96 -36.81
N GLU A 2 -1.44 -9.83 -36.58
CA GLU A 2 -2.61 -9.41 -37.34
C GLU A 2 -2.29 -8.07 -38.00
N ASP A 3 -2.07 -8.17 -39.30
CA ASP A 3 -2.49 -7.22 -40.34
C ASP A 3 -2.21 -5.73 -40.14
N ASP A 4 -0.94 -5.34 -40.32
CA ASP A 4 -0.51 -3.96 -40.59
C ASP A 4 -0.98 -3.51 -41.98
N ASN A 5 -2.25 -3.10 -42.10
CA ASN A 5 -2.74 -2.41 -43.29
C ASN A 5 -2.49 -0.89 -43.14
N PRO A 6 -1.49 -0.31 -43.84
CA PRO A 6 -1.13 1.11 -43.70
C PRO A 6 -2.23 2.09 -44.18
N ARG A 7 -3.31 1.60 -44.82
CA ARG A 7 -4.45 2.43 -45.24
C ARG A 7 -5.55 2.54 -44.18
N ARG A 8 -5.43 1.85 -43.04
CA ARG A 8 -6.36 1.94 -41.90
C ARG A 8 -5.82 2.75 -40.72
N ALA A 9 -4.62 3.31 -40.82
CA ALA A 9 -4.14 4.26 -39.82
C ALA A 9 -5.02 5.53 -39.89
N PRO A 10 -5.76 5.91 -38.83
CA PRO A 10 -6.46 7.17 -38.80
C PRO A 10 -5.45 8.31 -38.96
N MET A 11 -5.41 8.94 -40.13
CA MET A 11 -4.54 10.08 -40.38
C MET A 11 -4.93 11.21 -39.42
N GLY A 12 -3.97 11.67 -38.61
CA GLY A 12 -4.14 12.81 -37.71
C GLY A 12 -3.94 12.52 -36.22
N LEU A 13 -3.79 11.26 -35.81
CA LEU A 13 -3.42 10.92 -34.42
C LEU A 13 -1.90 10.87 -34.27
N THR A 14 -1.33 11.87 -33.60
CA THR A 14 0.03 11.77 -33.07
C THR A 14 -0.06 11.04 -31.73
N MET A 15 0.46 9.82 -31.65
CA MET A 15 0.64 9.16 -30.36
C MET A 15 1.75 9.90 -29.61
N SER A 16 1.40 10.79 -28.68
CA SER A 16 2.38 11.34 -27.74
C SER A 16 2.75 10.27 -26.73
N SER A 17 3.96 10.34 -26.17
CA SER A 17 4.27 9.57 -24.96
C SER A 17 3.20 9.83 -23.88
N PRO A 18 2.94 8.88 -22.97
CA PRO A 18 2.01 9.11 -21.87
C PRO A 18 2.32 10.42 -21.17
N LEU A 19 1.27 11.21 -20.90
CA LEU A 19 1.38 12.52 -20.25
C LEU A 19 2.07 12.42 -18.87
N PHE A 20 2.07 11.23 -18.29
CA PHE A 20 2.67 10.87 -17.02
C PHE A 20 3.53 9.61 -17.17
N LYS A 21 4.72 9.60 -16.56
CA LYS A 21 5.57 8.40 -16.50
C LYS A 21 5.11 7.52 -15.32
N GLY A 22 4.70 6.30 -15.59
CA GLY A 22 4.26 5.32 -14.59
C GLY A 22 3.50 4.15 -15.24
N SER A 23 3.55 2.96 -14.65
CA SER A 23 2.74 1.81 -15.04
C SER A 23 1.30 1.91 -14.54
N ASP A 24 1.12 2.62 -13.44
CA ASP A 24 -0.13 2.79 -12.69
C ASP A 24 -0.06 4.08 -11.83
N LEU A 25 -1.19 4.48 -11.25
CA LEU A 25 -1.30 5.71 -10.46
C LEU A 25 -0.38 5.70 -9.23
N GLN A 26 -0.23 4.59 -8.52
CA GLN A 26 0.67 4.51 -7.38
C GLN A 26 2.13 4.71 -7.81
N SER A 27 2.53 4.07 -8.91
CA SER A 27 3.89 4.20 -9.47
C SER A 27 4.22 5.63 -9.84
N PHE A 28 3.24 6.36 -10.39
CA PHE A 28 3.35 7.78 -10.68
C PHE A 28 3.48 8.61 -9.40
N LEU A 29 2.65 8.33 -8.39
CA LEU A 29 2.64 9.08 -7.13
C LEU A 29 3.85 8.82 -6.24
N ARG A 30 4.66 7.78 -6.50
CA ARG A 30 5.93 7.55 -5.78
C ARG A 30 7.01 8.56 -6.11
N ASP A 31 7.08 8.99 -7.38
CA ASP A 31 8.08 9.94 -7.87
C ASP A 31 7.46 10.83 -8.97
N PRO A 32 6.47 11.67 -8.62
CA PRO A 32 5.81 12.49 -9.62
C PRO A 32 6.77 13.60 -10.06
N PRO A 33 6.83 13.93 -11.36
CA PRO A 33 7.62 15.06 -11.84
C PRO A 33 7.10 16.37 -11.22
N PRO A 34 7.97 17.16 -10.55
CA PRO A 34 7.55 18.34 -9.81
C PRO A 34 6.91 19.37 -10.75
N ARG A 35 5.73 19.84 -10.37
CA ARG A 35 5.00 20.89 -11.08
C ARG A 35 4.10 21.66 -10.12
N PRO A 36 3.79 22.93 -10.42
CA PRO A 36 2.76 23.63 -9.69
C PRO A 36 1.40 22.97 -9.94
N ILE A 37 0.60 22.77 -8.90
CA ILE A 37 -0.79 22.29 -9.01
C ILE A 37 -1.71 23.08 -8.09
N ILE A 38 -2.95 23.26 -8.54
CA ILE A 38 -4.09 23.60 -7.70
C ILE A 38 -5.02 22.39 -7.70
N ALA A 39 -5.46 21.96 -6.52
CA ALA A 39 -6.34 20.82 -6.35
C ALA A 39 -7.27 21.08 -5.18
N GLY A 40 -8.48 20.53 -5.22
CA GLY A 40 -9.41 20.74 -4.14
C GLY A 40 -10.73 20.04 -4.38
N THR A 41 -11.62 20.22 -3.43
CA THR A 41 -12.85 19.45 -3.32
C THR A 41 -14.01 20.36 -2.96
N THR A 42 -15.23 19.89 -3.19
CA THR A 42 -16.43 20.46 -2.61
C THR A 42 -16.70 19.81 -1.25
N SER A 43 -17.25 20.55 -0.29
CA SER A 43 -17.29 20.06 1.10
C SER A 43 -18.22 18.87 1.34
N LEU A 44 -19.15 18.59 0.43
CA LEU A 44 -20.03 17.42 0.49
C LEU A 44 -19.87 16.47 -0.70
N GLU A 45 -19.00 16.73 -1.69
CA GLU A 45 -18.81 15.94 -2.93
C GLU A 45 -20.05 15.11 -3.33
N PHE A 46 -20.02 13.81 -3.00
CA PHE A 46 -21.00 12.81 -3.41
C PHE A 46 -22.05 12.48 -2.34
N ASP A 47 -22.15 13.26 -1.27
CA ASP A 47 -23.08 13.02 -0.15
C ASP A 47 -24.56 13.22 -0.50
N ALA A 48 -24.87 13.70 -1.70
CA ALA A 48 -26.23 13.72 -2.25
C ALA A 48 -26.61 12.43 -3.01
N GLY A 49 -25.65 11.54 -3.26
CA GLY A 49 -25.82 10.31 -4.03
C GLY A 49 -26.16 9.09 -3.19
N SER A 50 -26.44 7.96 -3.85
CA SER A 50 -26.50 6.65 -3.21
C SER A 50 -25.10 6.14 -2.89
N GLU A 51 -24.92 5.50 -1.73
CA GLU A 51 -23.62 4.92 -1.34
C GLU A 51 -23.16 3.85 -2.33
N ASN A 52 -21.92 4.02 -2.80
CA ASN A 52 -21.20 3.00 -3.54
C ASN A 52 -20.35 2.16 -2.58
N VAL A 53 -20.88 1.02 -2.16
CA VAL A 53 -20.23 0.13 -1.18
C VAL A 53 -18.90 -0.43 -1.70
N ASP A 54 -18.73 -0.56 -3.03
CA ASP A 54 -17.50 -1.03 -3.65
C ASP A 54 -16.36 0.01 -3.56
N GLY A 55 -16.68 1.25 -3.19
CA GLY A 55 -15.72 2.36 -3.09
C GLY A 55 -14.59 2.12 -2.07
N LEU A 56 -14.84 1.33 -1.02
CA LEU A 56 -13.85 1.11 0.05
C LEU A 56 -12.61 0.37 -0.46
N ILE A 57 -12.79 -0.58 -1.36
CA ILE A 57 -11.68 -1.32 -1.99
C ILE A 57 -10.80 -0.35 -2.77
N TYR A 58 -11.39 0.60 -3.51
CA TYR A 58 -10.61 1.58 -4.26
C TYR A 58 -9.81 2.52 -3.37
N ILE A 59 -10.34 2.92 -2.21
CA ILE A 59 -9.57 3.71 -1.24
C ILE A 59 -8.40 2.89 -0.69
N ALA A 60 -8.66 1.64 -0.28
CA ALA A 60 -7.64 0.74 0.25
C ALA A 60 -6.52 0.48 -0.77
N GLU A 61 -6.88 0.17 -2.01
CA GLU A 61 -5.96 0.02 -3.12
C GLU A 61 -5.19 1.32 -3.37
N PHE A 62 -5.85 2.47 -3.44
CA PHE A 62 -5.18 3.75 -3.67
C PHE A 62 -4.14 4.08 -2.59
N LEU A 63 -4.44 3.77 -1.33
CA LEU A 63 -3.55 3.97 -0.18
C LEU A 63 -2.43 2.92 -0.07
N GLY A 64 -2.46 1.87 -0.91
CA GLY A 64 -1.50 0.79 -0.86
C GLY A 64 -1.65 -0.11 0.37
N ILE A 65 -2.88 -0.24 0.90
CA ILE A 65 -3.21 -1.16 1.98
C ILE A 65 -3.08 -2.59 1.47
N THR A 66 -2.35 -3.41 2.22
CA THR A 66 -2.01 -4.80 1.85
C THR A 66 -2.86 -5.84 2.57
N ASN A 67 -3.29 -5.56 3.80
CA ASN A 67 -4.18 -6.39 4.61
C ASN A 67 -5.63 -5.89 4.44
N GLN A 68 -6.14 -5.93 3.21
CA GLN A 68 -7.41 -5.30 2.87
C GLN A 68 -8.58 -5.88 3.67
N ASP A 69 -8.67 -7.20 3.81
CA ASP A 69 -9.76 -7.87 4.53
C ASP A 69 -9.86 -7.36 5.98
N GLU A 70 -8.74 -7.32 6.70
CA GLU A 70 -8.70 -6.86 8.09
C GLU A 70 -9.01 -5.37 8.24
N ILE A 71 -8.57 -4.55 7.29
CA ILE A 71 -8.82 -3.10 7.30
C ILE A 71 -10.27 -2.79 6.97
N LEU A 72 -10.86 -3.47 5.98
CA LEU A 72 -12.26 -3.31 5.60
C LEU A 72 -13.19 -3.85 6.70
N GLU A 73 -12.86 -4.97 7.32
CA GLU A 73 -13.59 -5.46 8.50
C GLU A 73 -13.55 -4.43 9.64
N ARG A 74 -12.39 -3.80 9.86
CA ARG A 74 -12.26 -2.73 10.85
C ARG A 74 -13.13 -1.52 10.49
N TYR A 75 -13.13 -1.08 9.24
CA TYR A 75 -13.98 0.01 8.77
C TYR A 75 -15.46 -0.28 9.07
N HIS A 76 -15.96 -1.44 8.64
CA HIS A 76 -17.38 -1.81 8.83
C HIS A 76 -17.74 -1.92 10.31
N LYS A 77 -16.83 -2.41 11.15
CA LYS A 77 -17.07 -2.45 12.60
C LYS A 77 -17.21 -1.04 13.19
N ASP A 78 -16.35 -0.11 12.77
CA ASP A 78 -16.40 1.28 13.25
C ASP A 78 -17.68 1.97 12.74
N GLU A 79 -18.09 1.73 11.50
CA GLU A 79 -19.35 2.20 10.91
C GLU A 79 -20.57 1.69 11.69
N LEU A 80 -20.70 0.38 11.91
CA LEU A 80 -21.80 -0.23 12.67
C LEU A 80 -21.85 0.22 14.13
N SER A 81 -20.69 0.58 14.70
CA SER A 81 -20.58 1.02 16.09
C SER A 81 -20.75 2.53 16.26
N GLY A 82 -20.91 3.30 15.18
CA GLY A 82 -20.97 4.76 15.22
C GLY A 82 -19.65 5.43 15.61
N ASN A 83 -18.51 4.77 15.37
CA ASN A 83 -17.17 5.27 15.68
C ASN A 83 -16.53 6.04 14.51
N ILE A 84 -17.19 6.16 13.36
CA ILE A 84 -16.75 7.00 12.25
C ILE A 84 -16.99 8.47 12.63
N PRO A 85 -15.95 9.34 12.67
CA PRO A 85 -16.06 10.69 13.21
C PRO A 85 -16.67 11.71 12.24
N PHE A 86 -17.10 11.27 11.06
CA PHE A 86 -17.64 12.12 9.99
C PHE A 86 -18.89 11.50 9.38
N ASN A 87 -19.64 12.31 8.63
CA ASN A 87 -20.83 11.88 7.90
C ASN A 87 -20.63 12.16 6.41
N HIS A 88 -19.84 11.30 5.76
CA HIS A 88 -19.49 11.40 4.35
C HIS A 88 -19.62 10.03 3.69
N THR A 89 -20.16 10.04 2.47
CA THR A 89 -20.20 8.86 1.62
C THR A 89 -18.78 8.38 1.30
N ILE A 90 -18.65 7.10 0.94
CA ILE A 90 -17.36 6.50 0.57
C ILE A 90 -16.71 7.25 -0.61
N ASP A 91 -17.49 7.68 -1.60
CA ASP A 91 -16.97 8.43 -2.76
C ASP A 91 -16.44 9.82 -2.36
N THR A 92 -17.10 10.50 -1.42
CA THR A 92 -16.59 11.75 -0.82
C THR A 92 -15.27 11.49 -0.10
N GLN A 93 -15.19 10.43 0.70
CA GLN A 93 -13.95 10.06 1.40
C GLN A 93 -12.80 9.76 0.43
N GLN A 94 -13.09 9.04 -0.66
CA GLN A 94 -12.12 8.75 -1.72
C GLN A 94 -11.60 10.04 -2.37
N THR A 95 -12.49 10.99 -2.63
CA THR A 95 -12.13 12.26 -3.27
C THR A 95 -11.24 13.12 -2.36
N PHE A 96 -11.56 13.19 -1.07
CA PHE A 96 -10.74 13.91 -0.08
C PHE A 96 -9.36 13.25 0.07
N THR A 97 -9.34 11.93 0.23
CA THR A 97 -8.11 11.16 0.43
C THR A 97 -7.20 11.21 -0.79
N SER A 98 -7.75 11.10 -1.99
CA SER A 98 -6.97 11.17 -3.23
C SER A 98 -6.37 12.56 -3.45
N THR A 99 -7.16 13.62 -3.25
CA THR A 99 -6.68 15.01 -3.31
C THR A 99 -5.55 15.26 -2.32
N TYR A 100 -5.70 14.79 -1.08
CA TYR A 100 -4.68 14.87 -0.04
C TYR A 100 -3.38 14.17 -0.46
N VAL A 101 -3.45 12.89 -0.85
CA VAL A 101 -2.26 12.11 -1.21
C VAL A 101 -1.57 12.70 -2.44
N ILE A 102 -2.31 13.05 -3.50
CA ILE A 102 -1.74 13.67 -4.71
C ILE A 102 -1.04 14.98 -4.36
N GLY A 103 -1.68 15.83 -3.55
CA GLY A 103 -1.11 17.09 -3.09
C GLY A 103 0.20 16.88 -2.32
N HIS A 104 0.21 15.98 -1.34
CA HIS A 104 1.41 15.72 -0.53
C HIS A 104 2.55 15.07 -1.32
N GLN A 105 2.26 14.17 -2.27
CA GLN A 105 3.30 13.57 -3.10
C GLN A 105 3.90 14.58 -4.08
N MET A 106 3.07 15.42 -4.71
CA MET A 106 3.55 16.49 -5.58
C MET A 106 4.41 17.51 -4.82
N ARG A 107 3.99 17.89 -3.61
CA ARG A 107 4.76 18.76 -2.71
C ARG A 107 6.10 18.12 -2.36
N LYS A 108 6.10 16.83 -1.99
CA LYS A 108 7.32 16.08 -1.62
C LYS A 108 8.31 16.00 -2.78
N ALA A 109 7.83 15.91 -4.02
CA ALA A 109 8.68 15.96 -5.21
C ALA A 109 9.27 17.35 -5.52
N GLY A 110 8.86 18.39 -4.80
CA GLY A 110 9.31 19.78 -4.99
C GLY A 110 8.33 20.66 -5.77
N GLY A 111 7.11 20.19 -6.04
CA GLY A 111 6.05 20.99 -6.65
C GLY A 111 5.46 22.03 -5.69
N LYS A 112 4.99 23.16 -6.23
CA LYS A 112 4.18 24.14 -5.48
C LYS A 112 2.71 23.72 -5.52
N VAL A 113 2.16 23.31 -4.39
CA VAL A 113 0.80 22.76 -4.31
C VAL A 113 -0.11 23.75 -3.61
N TYR A 114 -1.30 24.00 -4.15
CA TYR A 114 -2.32 24.83 -3.53
C TYR A 114 -3.59 23.99 -3.35
N LEU A 115 -3.94 23.68 -2.10
CA LEU A 115 -5.17 22.96 -1.79
C LEU A 115 -6.32 23.93 -1.52
N TYR A 116 -7.54 23.56 -1.88
CA TYR A 116 -8.77 24.25 -1.45
C TYR A 116 -9.87 23.27 -1.05
N SER A 117 -10.82 23.78 -0.25
CA SER A 117 -12.11 23.15 -0.01
C SER A 117 -13.20 24.20 -0.26
N TYR A 118 -14.05 23.94 -1.25
CA TYR A 118 -15.20 24.75 -1.59
C TYR A 118 -16.36 24.44 -0.64
N ARG A 119 -16.74 25.43 0.16
CA ARG A 119 -17.55 25.29 1.37
C ARG A 119 -18.84 26.10 1.34
N ASN A 120 -19.27 26.59 0.17
CA ASN A 120 -20.54 27.30 0.04
C ASN A 120 -21.70 26.38 0.49
N PRO A 121 -22.40 26.72 1.60
CA PRO A 121 -23.36 25.83 2.22
C PRO A 121 -24.62 25.59 1.39
N ARG A 122 -24.90 26.44 0.38
CA ARG A 122 -26.07 26.31 -0.50
C ARG A 122 -25.84 25.38 -1.68
N ARG A 123 -24.56 25.18 -2.02
CA ARG A 123 -24.13 24.47 -3.22
C ARG A 123 -22.91 23.57 -2.94
N PRO A 124 -22.85 22.81 -1.84
CA PRO A 124 -21.61 22.15 -1.39
C PRO A 124 -21.27 20.85 -2.13
N TYR A 125 -22.03 20.48 -3.16
CA TYR A 125 -21.98 19.17 -3.81
C TYR A 125 -21.04 19.12 -5.01
N HIS A 126 -20.73 17.91 -5.45
CA HIS A 126 -19.82 17.60 -6.54
C HIS A 126 -20.09 18.48 -7.77
N THR A 127 -19.04 19.11 -8.30
CA THR A 127 -19.04 20.00 -9.48
C THR A 127 -19.89 21.27 -9.38
N MET A 128 -20.49 21.58 -8.24
CA MET A 128 -21.31 22.79 -8.12
C MET A 128 -20.47 24.07 -8.21
N ASP A 129 -19.22 24.02 -7.78
CA ASP A 129 -18.21 25.08 -7.91
C ASP A 129 -17.75 25.30 -9.36
N LEU A 130 -17.79 24.25 -10.21
CA LEU A 130 -17.45 24.33 -11.64
C LEU A 130 -18.35 25.31 -12.39
N SER A 131 -19.59 25.52 -11.91
CA SER A 131 -20.52 26.47 -12.51
C SER A 131 -19.87 27.86 -12.66
N PHE A 132 -19.15 28.33 -11.65
CA PHE A 132 -18.50 29.66 -11.64
C PHE A 132 -17.34 29.74 -12.64
N ILE A 133 -16.56 28.68 -12.80
CA ILE A 133 -15.42 28.65 -13.72
C ILE A 133 -15.89 28.61 -15.17
N MET A 134 -16.88 27.77 -15.46
CA MET A 134 -17.37 27.54 -16.82
C MET A 134 -18.35 28.62 -17.30
N GLY A 135 -18.85 29.47 -16.39
CA GLY A 135 -19.93 30.42 -16.67
C GLY A 135 -21.26 29.73 -17.00
N ILE A 136 -21.40 28.44 -16.67
CA ILE A 136 -22.62 27.65 -16.88
C ILE A 136 -23.34 27.57 -15.54
N HIS A 137 -24.42 28.34 -15.41
CA HIS A 137 -25.19 28.42 -14.17
C HIS A 137 -26.59 27.86 -14.38
N LEU A 138 -26.91 26.81 -13.63
CA LEU A 138 -28.22 26.17 -13.63
C LEU A 138 -29.18 26.78 -12.59
N PHE A 139 -28.80 27.91 -11.98
CA PHE A 139 -29.53 28.55 -10.89
C PHE A 139 -29.31 30.07 -10.90
N GLU A 140 -30.23 30.80 -10.28
CA GLU A 140 -30.09 32.24 -10.05
C GLU A 140 -29.09 32.51 -8.93
N TYR A 141 -28.21 33.49 -9.14
CA TYR A 141 -27.26 33.91 -8.12
C TYR A 141 -27.91 34.70 -6.99
N ASP A 142 -27.62 34.29 -5.77
CA ASP A 142 -27.77 35.18 -4.62
C ASP A 142 -26.59 36.16 -4.48
N GLU A 143 -26.59 36.95 -3.40
CA GLU A 143 -25.54 37.94 -3.15
C GLU A 143 -24.16 37.32 -2.95
N ASN A 144 -24.08 36.13 -2.34
CA ASN A 144 -22.82 35.42 -2.12
C ASN A 144 -22.30 34.83 -3.43
N ASP A 145 -23.18 34.21 -4.22
CA ASP A 145 -22.86 33.65 -5.53
C ASP A 145 -22.36 34.73 -6.51
N LYS A 146 -22.92 35.94 -6.45
CA LYS A 146 -22.45 37.09 -7.25
C LYS A 146 -21.00 37.45 -6.95
N VAL A 147 -20.56 37.35 -5.68
CA VAL A 147 -19.16 37.58 -5.32
C VAL A 147 -18.29 36.39 -5.72
N LEU A 148 -18.75 35.15 -5.46
CA LEU A 148 -18.06 33.92 -5.86
C LEU A 148 -17.80 33.85 -7.36
N SER A 149 -18.76 34.27 -8.18
CA SER A 149 -18.63 34.31 -9.65
C SER A 149 -17.53 35.23 -10.17
N VAL A 150 -17.04 36.16 -9.35
CA VAL A 150 -15.91 37.03 -9.68
C VAL A 150 -14.62 36.46 -9.10
N ILE A 151 -14.60 36.11 -7.81
CA ILE A 151 -13.36 35.74 -7.12
C ILE A 151 -12.88 34.33 -7.46
N TYR A 152 -13.80 33.37 -7.61
CA TYR A 152 -13.43 31.96 -7.78
C TYR A 152 -12.73 31.72 -9.12
N PRO A 153 -13.24 32.19 -10.28
CA PRO A 153 -12.52 32.06 -11.55
C PRO A 153 -11.17 32.79 -11.56
N GLN A 154 -11.09 33.92 -10.84
CA GLN A 154 -9.86 34.72 -10.75
C GLN A 154 -8.70 33.91 -10.14
N PHE A 155 -8.96 33.06 -9.15
CA PHE A 155 -7.93 32.17 -8.59
C PHE A 155 -7.28 31.27 -9.64
N PHE A 156 -8.09 30.68 -10.54
CA PHE A 156 -7.57 29.81 -11.60
C PHE A 156 -6.87 30.63 -12.69
N ILE A 157 -7.41 31.80 -13.06
CA ILE A 157 -6.77 32.71 -14.02
C ILE A 157 -5.38 33.12 -13.53
N ASP A 158 -5.26 33.51 -12.27
CA ASP A 158 -3.98 33.93 -11.69
C ASP A 158 -3.01 32.77 -11.56
N PHE A 159 -3.49 31.58 -11.18
CA PHE A 159 -2.67 30.37 -11.19
C PHE A 159 -2.15 30.03 -12.59
N ILE A 160 -2.99 30.08 -13.62
CA ILE A 160 -2.58 29.82 -15.01
C ILE A 160 -1.52 30.82 -15.47
N LYS A 161 -1.67 32.10 -15.12
CA LYS A 161 -0.75 33.17 -15.54
C LYS A 161 0.56 33.19 -14.75
N THR A 162 0.51 32.89 -13.45
CA THR A 162 1.60 33.21 -12.53
C THR A 162 2.06 32.03 -11.67
N THR A 163 1.36 30.89 -11.74
CA THR A 163 1.53 29.74 -10.83
C THR A 163 1.21 30.03 -9.37
N GLN A 164 0.55 31.15 -9.07
CA GLN A 164 0.07 31.55 -7.75
C GLN A 164 -1.40 31.96 -7.84
N PRO A 165 -2.35 31.26 -7.18
CA PRO A 165 -3.78 31.56 -7.34
C PRO A 165 -4.20 32.88 -6.70
N HIS A 166 -3.58 33.26 -5.58
CA HIS A 166 -3.83 34.50 -4.88
C HIS A 166 -2.62 34.84 -4.00
N LYS A 167 -2.42 36.13 -3.69
CA LYS A 167 -1.30 36.58 -2.85
C LYS A 167 -1.32 35.97 -1.43
N ASP A 168 -2.52 35.76 -0.89
CA ASP A 168 -2.72 35.24 0.47
C ASP A 168 -2.87 33.72 0.51
N TRP A 169 -2.94 33.06 -0.66
CA TRP A 169 -3.02 31.61 -0.75
C TRP A 169 -1.61 31.03 -0.68
N THR A 170 -1.25 30.50 0.48
CA THR A 170 0.07 29.92 0.71
C THR A 170 0.14 28.48 0.16
N PRO A 171 1.30 28.04 -0.38
CA PRO A 171 1.48 26.65 -0.77
C PRO A 171 1.29 25.69 0.40
N LEU A 172 0.92 24.45 0.09
CA LEU A 172 0.74 23.34 1.03
C LEU A 172 2.02 23.07 1.83
N GLN A 173 1.89 23.08 3.15
CA GLN A 173 2.90 22.77 4.14
C GLN A 173 2.62 21.40 4.75
N ALA A 174 3.67 20.61 4.98
CA ALA A 174 3.51 19.21 5.36
C ALA A 174 2.90 19.02 6.75
N GLU A 175 3.14 19.98 7.65
CA GLU A 175 2.78 19.92 9.06
C GLU A 175 1.44 20.58 9.36
N LEU A 176 0.98 21.49 8.49
CA LEU A 176 -0.25 22.25 8.68
C LEU A 176 -1.42 21.69 7.89
N ASP A 177 -1.15 20.94 6.81
CA ASP A 177 -2.16 20.52 5.84
C ASP A 177 -3.03 21.73 5.41
N ASN A 178 -2.39 22.89 5.18
CA ASN A 178 -3.09 24.15 4.94
C ASN A 178 -3.76 24.19 3.57
N TYR A 179 -4.93 24.82 3.52
CA TYR A 179 -5.77 24.91 2.33
C TYR A 179 -6.56 26.23 2.32
N MET A 180 -7.03 26.64 1.15
CA MET A 180 -7.96 27.76 1.03
C MET A 180 -9.38 27.29 1.31
N TYR A 181 -9.99 27.80 2.37
CA TYR A 181 -11.42 27.67 2.65
C TYR A 181 -12.17 28.64 1.75
N ILE A 182 -13.02 28.14 0.86
CA ILE A 182 -13.73 28.95 -0.14
C ILE A 182 -15.21 28.99 0.21
N ASP A 183 -15.59 30.05 0.90
CA ASP A 183 -16.97 30.49 1.10
C ASP A 183 -17.04 32.01 1.02
N VAL A 184 -18.22 32.53 0.74
CA VAL A 184 -18.51 33.96 0.83
C VAL A 184 -19.81 34.15 1.59
N ASN A 185 -19.78 35.06 2.55
CA ASN A 185 -20.99 35.55 3.17
C ASN A 185 -20.96 37.07 3.23
N VAL A 186 -21.73 37.70 2.34
CA VAL A 186 -21.76 39.16 2.17
C VAL A 186 -22.31 39.86 3.41
N LYS A 187 -23.21 39.21 4.17
CA LYS A 187 -23.85 39.81 5.34
C LYS A 187 -22.92 39.96 6.53
N ASN A 188 -22.00 39.01 6.73
CA ASN A 188 -21.02 39.05 7.81
C ASN A 188 -19.60 39.37 7.30
N HIS A 189 -19.46 39.69 6.01
CA HIS A 189 -18.19 39.99 5.35
C HIS A 189 -17.16 38.86 5.40
N SER A 190 -17.61 37.60 5.53
CA SER A 190 -16.73 36.44 5.38
C SER A 190 -16.31 36.27 3.92
N MET A 191 -15.01 36.05 3.72
CA MET A 191 -14.36 35.86 2.41
C MET A 191 -13.47 34.61 2.46
N PRO A 192 -13.02 34.08 1.30
CA PRO A 192 -12.07 32.99 1.28
C PRO A 192 -10.81 33.32 2.07
N HIS A 193 -10.34 32.34 2.83
CA HIS A 193 -9.19 32.50 3.72
C HIS A 193 -8.45 31.17 3.90
N MET A 194 -7.21 31.25 4.39
CA MET A 194 -6.43 30.05 4.70
C MET A 194 -6.94 29.39 5.98
N GLU A 195 -7.09 28.08 5.94
CA GLU A 195 -7.28 27.21 7.09
C GLU A 195 -6.21 26.10 7.11
N ASN A 196 -6.18 25.36 8.22
CA ASN A 196 -5.30 24.21 8.43
C ASN A 196 -6.12 22.93 8.53
N TYR A 197 -5.46 21.78 8.44
CA TYR A 197 -6.07 20.47 8.63
C TYR A 197 -7.14 20.13 7.58
N TYR A 198 -6.77 20.23 6.30
CA TYR A 198 -7.63 19.86 5.18
C TYR A 198 -8.34 18.50 5.40
N GLU A 199 -9.68 18.54 5.41
CA GLU A 199 -10.59 17.39 5.59
C GLU A 199 -10.17 16.42 6.72
N HIS A 200 -9.71 17.01 7.84
CA HIS A 200 -8.99 16.35 8.92
C HIS A 200 -9.58 15.01 9.38
N ASP A 201 -10.88 14.95 9.62
CA ASP A 201 -11.52 13.78 10.23
C ASP A 201 -11.43 12.55 9.30
N VAL A 202 -11.70 12.75 8.01
CA VAL A 202 -11.57 11.71 6.98
C VAL A 202 -10.11 11.31 6.81
N ILE A 203 -9.23 12.31 6.64
CA ILE A 203 -7.81 12.06 6.38
C ILE A 203 -7.15 11.33 7.56
N ASN A 204 -7.43 11.72 8.79
CA ASN A 204 -6.89 11.06 9.97
C ASN A 204 -7.42 9.65 10.15
N TYR A 205 -8.70 9.42 9.89
CA TYR A 205 -9.28 8.09 9.98
C TYR A 205 -8.56 7.12 9.04
N TRP A 206 -8.39 7.50 7.76
CA TRP A 206 -7.66 6.69 6.79
C TRP A 206 -6.17 6.57 7.09
N LYS A 207 -5.51 7.62 7.59
CA LYS A 207 -4.12 7.53 8.09
C LYS A 207 -3.98 6.48 9.19
N ASN A 208 -4.92 6.43 10.14
CA ASN A 208 -4.91 5.44 11.23
C ASN A 208 -5.08 4.01 10.69
N LEU A 209 -5.91 3.80 9.67
CA LEU A 209 -6.05 2.50 9.01
C LEU A 209 -4.77 2.09 8.26
N VAL A 210 -4.08 3.03 7.62
CA VAL A 210 -2.77 2.77 7.01
C VAL A 210 -1.71 2.42 8.06
N GLU A 211 -1.74 3.04 9.24
CA GLU A 211 -0.86 2.65 10.35
C GLU A 211 -1.17 1.27 10.90
N LEU A 212 -2.46 0.92 10.98
CA LEU A 212 -2.91 -0.42 11.36
C LEU A 212 -2.39 -1.47 10.37
N ASP A 213 -2.52 -1.23 9.06
CA ASP A 213 -2.00 -2.10 8.00
C ASP A 213 -0.50 -2.34 8.16
N LYS A 214 0.30 -1.28 8.34
CA LYS A 214 1.75 -1.40 8.57
C LYS A 214 2.07 -2.26 9.79
N ARG A 215 1.29 -2.14 10.87
CA ARG A 215 1.46 -2.94 12.08
C ARG A 215 1.16 -4.41 11.84
N LEU A 216 0.07 -4.72 11.12
CA LEU A 216 -0.30 -6.09 10.76
C LEU A 216 0.77 -6.73 9.88
N SER A 217 1.20 -6.04 8.83
CA SER A 217 2.30 -6.49 7.95
C SER A 217 3.60 -6.76 8.74
N GLY A 218 3.96 -5.89 9.69
CA GLY A 218 5.13 -6.07 10.54
C GLY A 218 5.01 -7.28 11.49
N GLN A 219 3.81 -7.60 11.99
CA GLN A 219 3.58 -8.79 12.80
C GLN A 219 3.67 -10.07 11.96
N THR A 220 3.09 -10.07 10.76
CA THR A 220 3.15 -11.20 9.82
C THR A 220 4.59 -11.53 9.43
N GLN A 221 5.41 -10.51 9.13
CA GLN A 221 6.84 -10.70 8.85
C GLN A 221 7.61 -11.31 10.03
N LYS A 222 7.34 -10.83 11.26
CA LYS A 222 7.97 -11.40 12.47
C LYS A 222 7.56 -12.85 12.71
N ALA A 223 6.29 -13.18 12.53
CA ALA A 223 5.79 -14.54 12.67
C ALA A 223 6.40 -15.48 11.60
N ALA A 224 6.51 -15.03 10.36
CA ALA A 224 7.17 -15.78 9.28
C ALA A 224 8.66 -16.02 9.58
N ALA A 225 9.39 -15.01 10.07
CA ALA A 225 10.78 -15.15 10.47
C ALA A 225 10.96 -16.14 11.63
N GLN A 226 10.07 -16.10 12.64
CA GLN A 226 10.09 -17.06 13.74
C GLN A 226 9.81 -18.49 13.29
N ARG A 227 8.84 -18.69 12.38
CA ARG A 227 8.58 -20.01 11.78
C ARG A 227 9.79 -20.52 11.01
N ALA A 228 10.43 -19.68 10.21
CA ALA A 228 11.64 -20.05 9.46
C ALA A 228 12.76 -20.51 10.42
N ILE A 229 13.03 -19.77 11.49
CA ILE A 229 14.02 -20.14 12.51
C ILE A 229 13.68 -21.49 13.15
N TYR A 230 12.41 -21.72 13.51
CA TYR A 230 11.96 -22.98 14.10
C TYR A 230 12.12 -24.15 13.12
N THR A 231 11.78 -23.96 11.84
CA THR A 231 11.99 -24.98 10.80
C THR A 231 13.47 -25.29 10.62
N THR A 232 14.36 -24.29 10.57
CA THR A 232 15.81 -24.51 10.47
C THR A 232 16.33 -25.29 11.69
N SER A 233 15.91 -24.92 12.91
CA SER A 233 16.31 -25.62 14.14
C SER A 233 15.82 -27.08 14.22
N MET A 234 14.61 -27.36 13.71
CA MET A 234 14.10 -28.72 13.56
C MET A 234 14.94 -29.52 12.56
N THR A 235 15.28 -28.92 11.40
CA THR A 235 16.09 -29.61 10.38
C THR A 235 17.50 -29.95 10.86
N THR A 236 18.15 -29.06 11.61
CA THR A 236 19.48 -29.35 12.20
C THR A 236 19.39 -30.47 13.22
N SER A 237 18.37 -30.47 14.08
CA SER A 237 18.17 -31.52 15.08
C SER A 237 17.95 -32.90 14.46
N ILE A 238 17.21 -32.98 13.33
CA ILE A 238 16.99 -34.23 12.60
C ILE A 238 18.30 -34.73 11.96
N LEU A 239 19.09 -33.84 11.38
CA LEU A 239 20.39 -34.17 10.80
C LEU A 239 21.37 -34.70 11.86
N ASP A 240 21.42 -34.06 13.02
CA ASP A 240 22.25 -34.50 14.15
C ASP A 240 21.86 -35.90 14.63
N LEU A 241 20.55 -36.19 14.71
CA LEU A 241 20.04 -37.52 15.06
C LEU A 241 20.44 -38.57 14.01
N LEU A 242 20.34 -38.26 12.72
CA LEU A 242 20.72 -39.16 11.63
C LEU A 242 22.23 -39.45 11.64
N VAL A 243 23.06 -38.43 11.89
CA VAL A 243 24.52 -38.59 12.02
C VAL A 243 24.85 -39.47 13.23
N ALA A 244 24.18 -39.28 14.38
CA ALA A 244 24.38 -40.12 15.56
C ALA A 244 24.03 -41.60 15.30
N ILE A 245 22.92 -41.86 14.58
CA ILE A 245 22.51 -43.22 14.18
C ILE A 245 23.54 -43.85 13.23
N LEU A 246 24.05 -43.10 12.26
CA LEU A 246 25.09 -43.57 11.34
C LEU A 246 26.39 -43.92 12.08
N LEU A 247 26.78 -43.12 13.07
CA LEU A 247 27.96 -43.41 13.90
C LEU A 247 27.76 -44.67 14.74
N LEU A 248 26.59 -44.82 15.38
CA LEU A 248 26.26 -46.02 16.16
C LEU A 248 26.25 -47.29 15.31
N THR A 249 25.66 -47.23 14.12
CA THR A 249 25.62 -48.38 13.20
C THR A 249 27.03 -48.75 12.70
N ALA A 250 27.88 -47.77 12.39
CA ALA A 250 29.27 -48.01 12.03
C ALA A 250 30.06 -48.71 13.16
N ILE A 251 29.85 -48.29 14.42
CA ILE A 251 30.46 -48.93 15.59
C ILE A 251 29.99 -50.38 15.72
N VAL A 252 28.68 -50.63 15.61
CA VAL A 252 28.13 -52.00 15.69
C VAL A 252 28.70 -52.90 14.60
N VAL A 253 28.79 -52.41 13.36
CA VAL A 253 29.39 -53.16 12.24
C VAL A 253 30.85 -53.46 12.50
N ALA A 254 31.63 -52.49 12.99
CA ALA A 254 33.04 -52.69 13.32
C ALA A 254 33.22 -53.77 14.41
N VAL A 255 32.41 -53.74 15.47
CA VAL A 255 32.43 -54.75 16.54
C VAL A 255 32.10 -56.14 15.97
N LEU A 256 31.04 -56.26 15.15
CA LEU A 256 30.66 -57.54 14.53
C LEU A 256 31.77 -58.09 13.61
N MET A 257 32.41 -57.23 12.81
CA MET A 257 33.54 -57.60 11.95
C MET A 257 34.75 -58.08 12.77
N THR A 258 35.01 -57.42 13.91
CA THR A 258 36.10 -57.80 14.82
C THR A 258 35.81 -59.15 15.48
N VAL A 259 34.58 -59.38 15.93
CA VAL A 259 34.16 -60.68 16.49
C VAL A 259 34.22 -61.79 15.43
N ALA A 260 33.78 -61.51 14.21
CA ALA A 260 33.83 -62.47 13.10
C ALA A 260 35.27 -62.85 12.73
N THR A 261 36.19 -61.88 12.66
CA THR A 261 37.61 -62.13 12.39
C THR A 261 38.28 -62.90 13.52
N ILE A 262 38.00 -62.57 14.80
CA ILE A 262 38.48 -63.35 15.95
C ILE A 262 37.97 -64.79 15.89
N ARG A 263 36.67 -64.99 15.60
CA ARG A 263 36.06 -66.32 15.51
C ARG A 263 36.66 -67.14 14.37
N GLN A 264 36.86 -66.52 13.20
CA GLN A 264 37.49 -67.16 12.05
C GLN A 264 38.96 -67.50 12.32
N TRP A 265 39.70 -66.63 13.01
CA TRP A 265 41.07 -66.88 13.44
C TRP A 265 41.16 -68.05 14.44
N ASN A 266 40.27 -68.09 15.44
CA ASN A 266 40.19 -69.19 16.41
C ASN A 266 39.84 -70.53 15.73
N GLN A 267 38.90 -70.56 14.78
CA GLN A 267 38.59 -71.76 14.00
C GLN A 267 39.80 -72.23 13.17
N ARG A 268 40.51 -71.32 12.49
CA ARG A 268 41.74 -71.66 11.75
C ARG A 268 42.85 -72.18 12.68
N ARG A 269 42.92 -71.71 13.92
CA ARG A 269 43.89 -72.18 14.91
C ARG A 269 43.53 -73.58 15.43
N GLN A 270 42.26 -73.85 15.72
CA GLN A 270 41.80 -75.19 16.11
C GLN A 270 42.02 -76.21 14.99
N ASN A 271 41.73 -75.87 13.73
CA ASN A 271 42.01 -76.76 12.59
C ASN A 271 43.51 -77.08 12.44
N ARG A 272 44.41 -76.13 12.75
CA ARG A 272 45.86 -76.38 12.76
C ARG A 272 46.31 -77.30 13.91
N TYR A 273 45.65 -77.26 15.06
CA TYR A 273 45.94 -78.17 16.18
C TYR A 273 45.47 -79.61 15.91
N VAL A 274 44.41 -79.82 15.12
CA VAL A 274 43.95 -81.15 14.72
C VAL A 274 44.94 -81.83 13.76
N ILE A 275 45.55 -81.07 12.86
CA ILE A 275 46.56 -81.60 11.91
C ILE A 275 47.83 -82.04 12.64
N TYR A 276 48.25 -81.34 13.71
CA TYR A 276 49.45 -81.72 14.49
C TYR A 276 49.26 -82.91 15.45
N ARG A 277 48.02 -83.37 15.70
CA ARG A 277 47.76 -84.53 16.57
C ARG A 277 47.63 -85.85 15.78
N GLY A 278 47.59 -85.78 14.44
CA GLY A 278 47.50 -86.94 13.54
C GLY A 278 48.82 -87.65 13.25
N GLU A 279 49.97 -87.03 13.55
CA GLU A 279 51.30 -87.64 13.39
C GLU A 279 51.81 -88.19 14.72
N LYS A 280 51.18 -89.24 15.24
CA LYS A 280 51.85 -90.18 16.15
C LYS A 280 51.56 -91.59 15.67
N THR A 281 52.52 -92.11 14.90
CA THR A 281 52.67 -93.52 14.56
C THR A 281 52.76 -94.38 15.83
N PRO A 282 52.02 -95.49 15.95
CA PRO A 282 52.29 -96.48 16.99
C PRO A 282 53.54 -97.28 16.60
N LEU A 283 54.52 -97.32 17.50
CA LEU A 283 55.63 -98.28 17.42
C LEU A 283 55.12 -99.65 17.84
N LEU A 284 55.14 -100.59 16.90
CA LEU A 284 55.13 -102.03 17.16
C LEU A 284 56.51 -102.42 17.71
N PHE A 285 56.52 -102.99 18.92
CA PHE A 285 57.26 -104.17 19.40
C PHE A 285 57.35 -104.12 20.93
#